data_AF-A0A975B293-F1
#
_entry.id   AF-A0A975B293-F1
#
_cell.length_a   1.000
_cell.length_b   1.000
_cell.length_c   1.000
_cell.angle_alpha   90.00
_cell.angle_beta   90.00
_cell.angle_gamma   90.00
#
_symmetry.space_group_name_H-M   'P 1'
#
loop_
_entity.id
_entity.type
_entity.pdbx_description
1 polymer ?
#
loop_
_entity_poly.entity_id
_entity_poly.type
_entity_poly.pdbx_seq_one_letter_code
_entity_poly.pdbx_strand_id
1 'polypeptide(L)' 'MSEQKFIDRVVETLGLKNFIQSGKRKSVKNLLKKLKKRRLKILKSLKDESNKENHKECQEELDIITLQIQKGKKILNK' A
#
# COMPACT_ATOMS: atom_id res chain seq x y z
N MET A 1 31.84 2.55 5.46
CA MET A 1 30.75 3.20 4.71
C MET A 1 29.53 2.30 4.82
N SER A 2 28.37 2.79 5.26
CA SER A 2 27.14 1.99 5.29
C SER A 2 26.52 1.90 3.89
N GLU A 3 25.78 0.83 3.61
CA GLU A 3 25.07 0.62 2.34
C GLU A 3 24.22 1.83 1.95
N GLN A 4 23.54 2.44 2.93
CA GLN A 4 22.76 3.66 2.73
C GLN A 4 23.61 4.83 2.20
N LYS A 5 24.79 5.07 2.79
CA LYS A 5 25.71 6.15 2.37
C LYS A 5 26.31 5.91 0.99
N PHE A 6 26.50 4.65 0.60
CA PHE A 6 26.94 4.30 -0.75
C PHE A 6 25.84 4.58 -1.77
N ILE A 7 24.62 4.11 -1.51
CA ILE A 7 23.46 4.34 -2.38
C ILE A 7 23.20 5.84 -2.53
N ASP A 8 23.22 6.60 -1.44
CA ASP A 8 22.98 8.05 -1.47
C ASP A 8 24.04 8.79 -2.31
N ARG A 9 25.33 8.45 -2.16
CA ARG A 9 26.39 9.01 -3.01
C ARG A 9 26.21 8.66 -4.48
N VAL A 10 26.00 7.38 -4.81
CA VAL A 10 25.81 6.94 -6.21
C VAL A 10 24.62 7.65 -6.85
N VAL A 11 23.53 7.81 -6.11
CA VAL A 11 22.31 8.49 -6.57
C VAL A 11 22.54 9.97 -6.80
N GLU A 12 23.35 10.60 -5.94
CA GLU A 12 23.72 12.01 -6.08
C GLU A 12 24.68 12.24 -7.25
N THR A 13 25.74 11.43 -7.38
CA THR A 13 26.72 11.53 -8.47
C THR A 13 26.09 11.27 -9.84
N LEU A 14 25.11 10.36 -9.92
CA LEU A 14 24.44 10.00 -11.18
C LEU A 14 23.15 10.77 -11.45
N GLY A 15 22.76 11.72 -10.59
CA GLY A 15 21.53 12.49 -10.77
C GLY A 15 20.24 11.64 -10.68
N LEU A 16 20.29 10.48 -10.03
CA LEU A 16 19.20 9.50 -9.98
C LEU A 16 18.16 9.78 -8.86
N LYS A 17 18.12 10.99 -8.28
CA LYS A 17 17.15 11.35 -7.22
C LYS A 17 15.69 11.05 -7.64
N ASN A 18 15.37 11.29 -8.92
CA ASN A 18 14.04 11.01 -9.49
C ASN A 18 13.77 9.50 -9.70
N PHE A 19 14.80 8.67 -9.83
CA PHE A 19 14.67 7.21 -9.99
C PHE A 19 14.21 6.54 -8.70
N ILE A 20 14.74 6.95 -7.55
CA ILE A 20 14.27 6.46 -6.24
C ILE A 20 12.81 6.89 -6.02
N GLN A 21 12.46 8.12 -6.37
CA GLN A 21 11.10 8.63 -6.22
C GLN A 21 10.10 7.88 -7.12
N SER A 22 10.50 7.55 -8.35
CA SER A 22 9.68 6.76 -9.28
C SER A 22 9.49 5.32 -8.77
N GLY A 23 10.54 4.70 -8.23
CA GLY A 23 10.49 3.39 -7.57
C GLY A 23 9.54 3.38 -6.37
N LYS A 24 9.65 4.37 -5.47
CA LYS A 24 8.76 4.54 -4.32
C LYS A 24 7.30 4.71 -4.75
N ARG A 25 7.00 5.57 -5.73
CA ARG A 25 5.65 5.74 -6.28
C ARG A 25 5.11 4.45 -6.91
N LYS A 26 5.94 3.69 -7.63
CA LYS A 26 5.58 2.38 -8.23
C LYS A 26 5.22 1.37 -7.14
N SER A 27 6.00 1.31 -6.06
CA SER A 27 5.73 0.45 -4.91
C SER A 27 4.40 0.79 -4.22
N VAL A 28 4.10 2.07 -4.00
CA VAL A 28 2.80 2.50 -3.44
C VAL A 28 1.64 2.13 -4.37
N LYS A 29 1.78 2.31 -5.69
CA LYS A 29 0.75 1.89 -6.66
C LYS A 29 0.49 0.38 -6.60
N ASN A 30 1.54 -0.43 -6.49
CA ASN A 30 1.40 -1.88 -6.37
C ASN A 30 0.74 -2.30 -5.06
N LEU A 31 1.10 -1.66 -3.94
CA LEU A 31 0.46 -1.90 -2.65
C LEU A 31 -1.04 -1.57 -2.70
N LEU A 32 -1.42 -0.42 -3.27
CA LEU A 32 -2.82 -0.04 -3.44
C LEU A 32 -3.62 -1.03 -4.29
N LYS A 33 -3.01 -1.59 -5.35
CA LYS A 33 -3.66 -2.65 -6.15
C LYS A 33 -3.95 -3.89 -5.29
N LYS A 34 -3.00 -4.31 -4.46
CA LYS A 34 -3.19 -5.47 -3.55
C LYS A 34 -4.28 -5.19 -2.50
N LEU A 35 -4.25 -4.01 -1.88
CA LEU A 35 -5.27 -3.61 -0.90
C LEU A 35 -6.67 -3.56 -1.49
N LYS A 36 -6.83 -3.03 -2.72
CA LYS A 36 -8.12 -3.04 -3.43
C LYS A 36 -8.63 -4.46 -3.70
N LYS A 37 -7.75 -5.36 -4.15
CA LYS A 37 -8.10 -6.79 -4.35
C LYS A 37 -8.54 -7.44 -3.04
N ARG A 38 -7.86 -7.15 -1.93
CA ARG A 38 -8.21 -7.68 -0.61
C ARG A 38 -9.55 -7.13 -0.10
N ARG A 39 -9.80 -5.83 -0.29
CA ARG A 39 -11.12 -5.22 -0.01
C ARG A 39 -12.26 -5.93 -0.73
N LEU A 40 -12.08 -6.28 -2.01
CA LEU A 40 -13.10 -7.01 -2.78
C LEU A 40 -13.33 -8.43 -2.26
N LYS A 41 -12.29 -9.11 -1.77
CA LYS A 41 -12.45 -10.44 -1.15
C LYS A 41 -13.26 -10.36 0.13
N ILE A 42 -12.94 -9.42 1.00
CA ILE A 42 -13.65 -9.22 2.28
C ILE A 42 -15.11 -8.82 2.03
N LEU A 43 -15.37 -7.96 1.06
CA LEU A 43 -16.75 -7.61 0.65
C LEU A 43 -17.55 -8.81 0.13
N LYS A 44 -16.89 -9.79 -0.51
CA LYS A 44 -17.56 -11.04 -0.90
C LYS A 44 -17.83 -11.90 0.33
N SER A 45 -16.84 -12.05 1.21
CA SER A 45 -16.98 -12.78 2.47
C SER A 45 -18.07 -12.21 3.40
N LEU A 46 -18.28 -10.89 3.39
CA LEU A 46 -19.37 -10.24 4.13
C LEU A 46 -20.76 -10.48 3.52
N LYS A 47 -20.85 -10.69 2.20
CA LYS A 47 -22.12 -11.01 1.52
C LYS A 47 -22.55 -12.45 1.72
N ASP A 48 -21.59 -13.35 1.92
CA ASP A 48 -21.85 -14.73 2.29
C ASP A 48 -22.15 -14.77 3.80
N GLU A 49 -23.37 -14.37 4.19
CA GLU A 49 -23.86 -14.14 5.57
C GLU A 49 -23.87 -15.38 6.50
N SER A 50 -23.12 -16.44 6.21
CA SER A 50 -23.22 -17.71 6.93
C SER A 50 -22.61 -17.71 8.33
N ASN A 51 -21.88 -16.65 8.75
CA ASN A 51 -21.24 -16.64 10.07
C ASN A 51 -21.14 -15.24 10.71
N LYS A 52 -21.93 -15.00 11.76
CA LYS A 52 -22.05 -13.69 12.45
C LYS A 52 -20.75 -13.22 13.13
N GLU A 53 -19.92 -14.13 13.64
CA GLU A 53 -18.62 -13.76 14.26
C GLU A 53 -17.62 -13.27 13.20
N ASN A 54 -17.57 -13.95 12.06
CA ASN A 54 -16.72 -13.55 10.92
C ASN A 54 -17.09 -12.16 10.37
N HIS A 55 -18.34 -11.73 10.55
CA HIS A 55 -18.80 -10.44 10.06
C HIS A 55 -18.10 -9.27 10.75
N LYS A 56 -17.88 -9.34 12.07
CA LYS A 56 -17.24 -8.25 12.82
C LYS A 56 -15.77 -8.12 12.45
N GLU A 57 -15.04 -9.24 12.40
CA GLU A 57 -13.63 -9.26 11.99
C GLU A 57 -13.44 -8.77 10.55
N CYS A 58 -14.32 -9.21 9.63
CA CYS A 58 -14.29 -8.75 8.24
C CYS A 58 -14.55 -7.25 8.13
N GLN A 59 -15.43 -6.69 8.97
CA GLN A 59 -15.73 -5.26 8.97
C GLN A 59 -14.56 -4.43 9.52
N GLU A 60 -13.92 -4.89 10.59
CA GLU A 60 -12.69 -4.29 11.13
C GLU A 60 -11.54 -4.34 10.09
N GLU A 61 -11.34 -5.47 9.42
CA GLU A 61 -10.35 -5.59 8.35
C GLU A 61 -10.66 -4.64 7.18
N LEU A 62 -11.94 -4.47 6.83
CA LEU A 62 -12.38 -3.58 5.77
C LEU A 62 -12.09 -2.11 6.11
N ASP A 63 -12.32 -1.69 7.35
CA ASP A 63 -12.04 -0.33 7.82
C ASP A 63 -10.54 -0.03 7.80
N ILE A 64 -9.71 -0.96 8.27
CA ILE A 64 -8.24 -0.84 8.22
C ILE A 64 -7.77 -0.70 6.77
N ILE A 65 -8.23 -1.58 5.87
CA ILE A 65 -7.84 -1.55 4.46
C ILE A 65 -8.30 -0.24 3.81
N THR A 66 -9.48 0.26 4.14
CA THR A 66 -10.00 1.51 3.61
C THR A 66 -9.15 2.69 4.06
N LEU A 67 -8.79 2.76 5.34
CA LEU A 67 -7.89 3.76 5.89
C LEU A 67 -6.52 3.74 5.18
N GLN A 68 -5.94 2.56 4.99
CA GLN A 68 -4.64 2.41 4.33
C GLN A 68 -4.70 2.80 2.84
N ILE A 69 -5.81 2.50 2.14
CA ILE A 69 -6.03 2.96 0.77
C ILE A 69 -6.09 4.49 0.71
N GLN A 70 -6.78 5.14 1.65
CA GLN A 70 -6.85 6.61 1.71
C GLN A 70 -5.47 7.23 1.96
N LYS A 71 -4.69 6.69 2.89
CA LYS A 71 -3.32 7.12 3.16
C LYS A 71 -2.42 6.95 1.93
N GLY A 72 -2.49 5.80 1.26
CA GLY A 72 -1.72 5.54 0.05
C GLY A 72 -2.07 6.47 -1.11
N LYS A 73 -3.34 6.87 -1.25
CA LYS A 73 -3.76 7.90 -2.22
C LYS A 73 -3.18 9.28 -1.89
N LYS A 74 -3.18 9.69 -0.61
CA LYS A 74 -2.58 10.96 -0.17
C LYS A 74 -1.07 11.01 -0.47
N ILE A 75 -0.36 9.89 -0.30
CA ILE A 75 1.07 9.78 -0.61
C ILE A 75 1.34 9.90 -2.12
N LEU A 76 0.43 9.39 -2.97
CA LEU A 76 0.56 9.44 -4.43
C LEU A 76 0.21 10.81 -5.05
N ASN A 77 -0.67 11.56 -4.40
CA ASN A 77 -1.07 12.90 -4.81
C ASN A 77 -0.11 14.00 -4.29
N LYS A 78 0.86 13.64 -3.46
CA LYS A 78 2.02 14.47 -3.09
C LYS A 78 3.15 14.26 -4.08
#